data_AF-A0A2V9F5Y7-F1
#
_entry.id   AF-A0A2V9F5Y7-F1
#
_cell.length_a   1.000
_cell.length_b   1.000
_cell.length_c   1.000
_cell.angle_alpha   90.00
_cell.angle_beta   90.00
_cell.angle_gamma   90.00
#
_symmetry.space_group_name_H-M   'P 1'
#
loop_
_entity.id
_entity.type
_entity.pdbx_description
1 polymer ?
#
loop_
_entity_poly.entity_id
_entity_poly.type
_entity_poly.pdbx_seq_one_letter_code
_entity_poly.pdbx_strand_id
1 'polypeptide(L)'
;PNHRTPCSKRGLFQDRARGCQQRRWRQIVDGNTGQVLQQLGFGGYIFGLAANKDASRYAICVEPAGFGGFLIILDSSFNEIYQDQSGCIGIAFSTDGNTLYRDVGGNTQAMDLTTFSIKTHDELLQPTIQWIRHAMAGRRRHRRGLWT
;
A
#
# COMPACT_ATOMS: atom_id res chain seq x y z
N PRO A 1 27.40 29.94 13.23
CA PRO A 1 27.81 29.15 12.05
C PRO A 1 27.50 27.66 12.24
N ASN A 2 26.25 27.26 11.96
CA ASN A 2 25.82 25.86 11.98
C ASN A 2 25.46 25.44 10.56
N HIS A 3 26.47 25.25 9.71
CA HIS A 3 26.27 24.63 8.40
C HIS A 3 26.05 23.14 8.59
N ARG A 4 24.78 22.72 8.78
CA ARG A 4 24.41 21.32 8.55
C ARG A 4 24.54 21.09 7.05
N THR A 5 25.61 20.40 6.65
CA THR A 5 25.82 20.00 5.25
C THR A 5 24.62 19.18 4.78
N PRO A 6 23.95 19.53 3.68
CA PRO A 6 22.84 18.72 3.17
C PRO A 6 23.39 17.35 2.73
N CYS A 7 22.79 16.26 3.23
CA CYS A 7 23.20 14.90 2.88
C CYS A 7 23.04 14.72 1.33
N SER A 8 24.04 14.10 0.70
CA SER A 8 24.16 13.96 -0.76
C SER A 8 23.02 13.12 -1.35
N LYS A 9 22.50 13.50 -2.53
CA LYS A 9 21.56 12.68 -3.32
C LYS A 9 22.21 11.42 -3.93
N ARG A 10 23.51 11.20 -3.74
CA ARG A 10 24.29 10.11 -4.33
C ARG A 10 25.18 9.45 -3.27
N GLY A 11 24.91 8.19 -2.95
CA GLY A 11 25.88 7.31 -2.28
C GLY A 11 25.44 6.73 -0.94
N LEU A 12 24.95 5.48 -0.97
CA LEU A 12 24.45 4.71 0.18
C LEU A 12 25.51 4.38 1.27
N PHE A 13 26.81 4.46 0.97
CA PHE A 13 27.86 3.95 1.87
C PHE A 13 28.59 5.03 2.71
N GLN A 14 28.64 6.30 2.28
CA GLN A 14 29.40 7.35 2.97
C GLN A 14 28.60 8.13 4.03
N ASP A 15 27.27 8.00 4.04
CA ASP A 15 26.41 8.80 4.92
C ASP A 15 26.16 8.17 6.30
N ARG A 16 26.47 6.87 6.46
CA ARG A 16 26.33 6.15 7.73
C ARG A 16 27.30 6.64 8.82
N ALA A 17 28.47 7.16 8.43
CA ALA A 17 29.49 7.68 9.34
C ALA A 17 29.22 9.12 9.83
N ARG A 18 28.25 9.84 9.24
CA ARG A 18 28.00 11.27 9.50
C ARG A 18 26.72 11.56 10.31
N GLY A 19 26.07 10.54 10.86
CA GLY A 19 24.84 10.73 11.65
C GLY A 19 23.65 11.26 10.83
N CYS A 20 23.73 11.27 9.49
CA CYS A 20 22.56 11.46 8.63
C CYS A 20 21.63 10.26 8.88
N GLN A 21 20.50 10.50 9.56
CA GLN A 21 19.39 9.55 9.63
C GLN A 21 19.13 9.06 8.20
N GLN A 22 19.33 7.77 7.94
CA GLN A 22 19.08 7.19 6.63
C GLN A 22 17.61 7.45 6.31
N ARG A 23 17.33 8.41 5.42
CA ARG A 23 16.06 8.43 4.72
C ARG A 23 16.05 7.12 3.95
N ARG A 24 15.37 6.11 4.48
CA ARG A 24 15.25 4.82 3.83
C ARG A 24 14.32 5.05 2.65
N TRP A 25 14.91 5.27 1.48
CA TRP A 25 14.18 5.47 0.23
C TRP A 25 13.63 4.14 -0.25
N ARG A 26 12.35 4.13 -0.63
CA ARG A 26 11.66 2.96 -1.20
C ARG A 26 11.56 3.17 -2.69
N GLN A 27 11.87 2.13 -3.44
CA GLN A 27 11.96 2.22 -4.88
C GLN A 27 10.74 1.57 -5.49
N ILE A 28 10.17 2.24 -6.48
CA ILE A 28 9.33 1.60 -7.47
C ILE A 28 10.24 1.27 -8.63
N VAL A 29 10.24 0.00 -9.01
CA VAL A 29 11.15 -0.56 -9.99
C VAL A 29 10.32 -1.14 -11.13
N ASP A 30 10.69 -0.83 -12.36
CA ASP A 30 10.14 -1.44 -13.55
C ASP A 30 10.50 -2.93 -13.56
N GLY A 31 9.48 -3.79 -13.54
CA GLY A 31 9.67 -5.24 -13.44
C GLY A 31 10.31 -5.89 -14.68
N ASN A 32 10.29 -5.21 -15.83
CA ASN A 32 10.84 -5.74 -17.08
C ASN A 32 12.32 -5.40 -17.22
N THR A 33 12.71 -4.19 -16.81
CA THR A 33 14.04 -3.62 -17.03
C THR A 33 14.89 -3.53 -15.77
N GLY A 34 14.27 -3.63 -14.59
CA GLY A 34 14.93 -3.41 -13.31
C GLY A 34 15.29 -1.95 -13.03
N GLN A 35 14.84 -1.01 -13.87
CA GLN A 35 15.12 0.41 -13.68
C GLN A 35 14.25 1.02 -12.59
N VAL A 36 14.81 1.92 -11.79
CA VAL A 36 14.05 2.67 -10.78
C VAL A 36 13.18 3.71 -11.47
N LEU A 37 11.87 3.57 -11.34
CA LEU A 37 10.88 4.52 -11.86
C LEU A 37 10.66 5.68 -10.89
N GLN A 38 10.65 5.41 -9.58
CA GLN A 38 10.39 6.41 -8.56
C GLN A 38 11.09 6.06 -7.24
N GLN A 39 11.48 7.09 -6.48
CA GLN A 39 11.94 6.96 -5.10
C GLN A 39 10.98 7.67 -4.15
N LEU A 40 10.50 6.94 -3.15
CA LEU A 40 9.55 7.42 -2.15
C LEU A 40 10.22 7.55 -0.79
N GLY A 41 9.92 8.64 -0.09
CA GLY A 41 10.59 9.06 1.13
C GLY A 41 9.75 8.90 2.38
N PHE A 42 9.35 7.68 2.73
CA PHE A 42 8.69 7.39 4.01
C PHE A 42 9.58 6.54 4.93
N GLY A 43 9.52 6.79 6.24
CA GLY A 43 10.20 5.98 7.27
C GLY A 43 9.34 4.79 7.71
N GLY A 44 9.94 3.76 8.32
CA GLY A 44 9.21 2.60 8.86
C GLY A 44 9.39 1.29 8.11
N TYR A 45 8.69 0.25 8.54
CA TYR A 45 8.63 -1.07 7.91
C TYR A 45 7.46 -1.15 6.94
N ILE A 46 7.63 -1.85 5.83
CA ILE A 46 6.52 -2.13 4.90
C ILE A 46 5.94 -3.48 5.28
N PHE A 47 4.65 -3.51 5.62
CA PHE A 47 3.93 -4.74 5.93
C PHE A 47 3.11 -5.27 4.75
N GLY A 48 2.72 -4.39 3.83
CA GLY A 48 1.91 -4.76 2.68
C GLY A 48 2.13 -3.84 1.49
N LEU A 49 2.12 -4.42 0.29
CA LEU A 49 2.14 -3.72 -0.99
C LEU A 49 1.11 -4.37 -1.90
N ALA A 50 0.30 -3.56 -2.58
CA ALA A 50 -0.62 -4.04 -3.59
C ALA A 50 -0.74 -3.02 -4.73
N ALA A 51 -1.01 -3.51 -5.93
CA ALA A 51 -1.43 -2.70 -7.07
C ALA A 51 -2.80 -3.20 -7.52
N ASN A 52 -3.69 -2.29 -7.95
CA ASN A 52 -4.97 -2.69 -8.51
C ASN A 52 -4.80 -3.21 -9.96
N LYS A 53 -5.85 -3.84 -10.50
CA LYS A 53 -5.80 -4.62 -11.75
C LYS A 53 -5.21 -3.85 -12.94
N ASP A 54 -5.49 -2.56 -13.04
CA ASP A 54 -5.08 -1.68 -14.13
C ASP A 54 -3.90 -0.77 -13.76
N ALA A 55 -3.30 -0.98 -12.58
CA ALA A 55 -2.21 -0.18 -12.04
C ALA A 55 -2.54 1.32 -11.93
N SER A 56 -3.83 1.66 -11.82
CA SER A 56 -4.29 3.04 -11.57
C SER A 56 -4.14 3.46 -10.11
N ARG A 57 -3.98 2.50 -9.20
CA ARG A 57 -3.78 2.71 -7.75
C ARG A 57 -2.75 1.73 -7.19
N TYR A 58 -1.95 2.23 -6.25
CA TYR A 58 -1.02 1.44 -5.45
C TYR A 58 -1.28 1.66 -3.97
N ALA A 59 -1.38 0.59 -3.20
CA ALA A 59 -1.56 0.64 -1.76
C ALA A 59 -0.30 0.19 -1.05
N ILE A 60 0.10 0.94 -0.03
CA ILE A 60 1.30 0.69 0.76
C ILE A 60 0.93 0.76 2.24
N CYS A 61 1.24 -0.33 2.95
CA CYS A 61 1.14 -0.38 4.40
C CYS A 61 2.50 -0.18 5.02
N VAL A 62 2.63 0.92 5.78
CA VAL A 62 3.90 1.33 6.39
C VAL A 62 3.71 1.54 7.89
N GLU A 63 4.60 1.00 8.71
CA GLU A 63 4.63 1.27 10.14
C GLU A 63 5.98 1.88 10.54
N PRO A 64 6.01 3.19 10.83
CA PRO A 64 7.13 3.81 11.51
C PRO A 64 7.34 3.20 12.88
N ALA A 65 8.59 2.97 13.26
CA ALA A 65 8.92 2.45 14.58
C ALA A 65 8.34 3.35 15.68
N GLY A 66 7.47 2.79 16.53
CA GLY A 66 6.87 3.50 17.67
C GLY A 66 5.61 4.31 17.36
N PHE A 67 5.02 4.18 16.16
CA PHE A 67 3.77 4.83 15.79
C PHE A 67 2.76 3.79 15.28
N GLY A 68 1.46 4.11 15.32
CA GLY A 68 0.43 3.33 14.63
C GLY A 68 0.71 3.31 13.12
N GLY A 69 0.45 2.17 12.46
CA GLY A 69 0.72 2.03 11.03
C GLY A 69 -0.11 3.00 10.17
N PHE A 70 0.31 3.18 8.93
CA PHE A 70 -0.29 4.06 7.95
C PHE A 70 -0.64 3.28 6.70
N LEU A 71 -1.78 3.62 6.11
CA LEU A 71 -2.09 3.28 4.73
C LEU A 71 -1.79 4.50 3.86
N ILE A 72 -1.06 4.27 2.76
CA ILE A 72 -0.80 5.26 1.72
C ILE A 72 -1.38 4.71 0.41
N ILE A 73 -2.14 5.53 -0.32
CA ILE A 73 -2.59 5.22 -1.68
C ILE A 73 -1.92 6.18 -2.65
N LEU A 74 -1.30 5.62 -3.68
CA LEU A 74 -0.71 6.36 -4.78
C LEU A 74 -1.56 6.25 -6.05
N ASP A 75 -1.52 7.27 -6.91
CA ASP A 75 -2.05 7.23 -8.27
C ASP A 75 -1.09 6.51 -9.25
N SER A 76 -1.47 6.47 -10.53
CA SER A 76 -0.67 5.87 -11.61
C SER A 76 0.67 6.57 -11.88
N SER A 77 0.81 7.81 -11.42
CA SER A 77 2.04 8.60 -11.51
C SER A 77 2.86 8.53 -10.21
N PHE A 78 2.49 7.62 -9.29
CA PHE A 78 3.11 7.42 -8.00
C PHE A 78 3.02 8.62 -7.05
N ASN A 79 2.06 9.53 -7.26
CA ASN A 79 1.75 10.59 -6.32
C ASN A 79 0.83 10.08 -5.22
N GLU A 80 1.07 10.50 -3.98
CA GLU A 80 0.15 10.23 -2.88
C GLU A 80 -1.16 10.98 -3.08
N ILE A 81 -2.27 10.23 -3.04
CA ILE A 81 -3.63 10.77 -3.16
C ILE A 81 -4.49 10.51 -1.92
N TYR A 82 -4.01 9.66 -1.02
CA TYR A 82 -4.67 9.38 0.25
C TYR A 82 -3.67 8.83 1.28
N GLN A 83 -3.82 9.25 2.53
CA GLN A 83 -3.13 8.70 3.68
C GLN A 83 -4.06 8.67 4.90
N ASP A 84 -4.01 7.58 5.69
CA ASP A 84 -4.56 7.56 7.04
C ASP A 84 -3.61 6.92 8.06
N GLN A 85 -3.93 7.05 9.35
CA GLN A 85 -3.12 6.57 10.49
C GLN A 85 -3.76 5.38 11.22
N SER A 86 -4.63 4.65 10.55
CA SER A 86 -5.45 3.64 11.23
C SER A 86 -4.72 2.31 11.47
N GLY A 87 -3.51 2.13 10.94
CA GLY A 87 -2.79 0.85 10.92
C GLY A 87 -3.15 0.02 9.70
N CYS A 88 -2.20 -0.74 9.16
CA CYS A 88 -2.51 -1.85 8.27
C CYS A 88 -1.35 -2.86 8.18
N ILE A 89 -1.68 -4.15 8.15
CA ILE A 89 -0.69 -5.24 8.14
C ILE A 89 -0.84 -6.15 6.91
N GLY A 90 -2.06 -6.32 6.39
CA GLY A 90 -2.36 -7.03 5.15
C GLY A 90 -3.24 -6.17 4.25
N ILE A 91 -3.01 -6.22 2.93
CA ILE A 91 -3.82 -5.50 1.94
C ILE A 91 -4.06 -6.32 0.68
N ALA A 92 -5.24 -6.15 0.08
CA ALA A 92 -5.56 -6.72 -1.22
C ALA A 92 -6.64 -5.90 -1.93
N PHE A 93 -6.49 -5.67 -3.23
CA PHE A 93 -7.55 -5.11 -4.04
C PHE A 93 -8.59 -6.17 -4.42
N SER A 94 -9.85 -5.76 -4.53
CA SER A 94 -10.88 -6.53 -5.22
C SER A 94 -10.51 -6.74 -6.69
N THR A 95 -11.04 -7.78 -7.33
CA THR A 95 -10.72 -8.07 -8.74
C THR A 95 -11.14 -6.98 -9.71
N ASP A 96 -12.15 -6.17 -9.36
CA ASP A 96 -12.59 -5.01 -10.15
C ASP A 96 -11.75 -3.76 -9.87
N GLY A 97 -10.87 -3.79 -8.86
CA GLY A 97 -9.96 -2.69 -8.52
C GLY A 97 -10.62 -1.52 -7.79
N ASN A 98 -11.92 -1.60 -7.46
CA ASN A 98 -12.68 -0.50 -6.85
C ASN A 98 -12.67 -0.53 -5.32
N THR A 99 -12.31 -1.66 -4.71
CA THR A 99 -12.25 -1.83 -3.26
C THR A 99 -10.85 -2.27 -2.85
N LEU A 100 -10.32 -1.66 -1.80
CA LEU A 100 -9.15 -2.15 -1.08
C LEU A 100 -9.61 -2.79 0.23
N TYR A 101 -9.23 -4.05 0.43
CA TYR A 101 -9.34 -4.71 1.72
C TYR A 101 -8.05 -4.53 2.49
N ARG A 102 -8.15 -4.26 3.79
CA ARG A 102 -7.00 -4.20 4.68
C ARG A 102 -7.31 -4.78 6.05
N ASP A 103 -6.27 -5.29 6.72
CA ASP A 103 -6.37 -5.77 8.09
C ASP A 103 -5.82 -4.74 9.08
N VAL A 104 -6.63 -4.39 10.07
CA VAL A 104 -6.39 -3.33 11.06
C VAL A 104 -6.87 -3.76 12.43
N GLY A 105 -5.97 -3.84 13.41
CA GLY A 105 -6.35 -4.07 14.82
C GLY A 105 -7.19 -5.34 15.07
N GLY A 106 -7.01 -6.39 14.27
CA GLY A 106 -7.78 -7.63 14.36
C GLY A 106 -9.07 -7.67 13.53
N ASN A 107 -9.43 -6.57 12.85
CA ASN A 107 -10.57 -6.48 11.95
C ASN A 107 -10.13 -6.36 10.49
N THR A 108 -11.00 -6.76 9.57
CA THR A 108 -10.83 -6.46 8.14
C THR A 108 -11.74 -5.29 7.76
N GLN A 109 -11.16 -4.30 7.06
CA GLN A 109 -11.87 -3.15 6.52
C GLN A 109 -11.92 -3.22 5.01
N ALA A 110 -13.04 -2.78 4.43
CA ALA A 110 -13.20 -2.55 3.01
C ALA A 110 -13.26 -1.03 2.76
N MET A 111 -12.37 -0.54 1.90
CA MET A 111 -12.27 0.85 1.49
C MET A 111 -12.71 0.99 0.04
N ASP A 112 -13.66 1.89 -0.22
CA ASP A 112 -14.03 2.31 -1.57
C ASP A 112 -12.97 3.27 -2.13
N LEU A 113 -12.40 2.98 -3.29
CA LEU A 113 -11.26 3.74 -3.84
C LEU A 113 -11.65 4.96 -4.67
N THR A 114 -12.95 5.17 -4.88
CA THR A 114 -13.47 6.38 -5.52
C THR A 114 -13.69 7.47 -4.49
N THR A 115 -14.14 7.08 -3.29
CA THR A 115 -14.56 7.98 -2.22
C THR A 115 -13.65 7.96 -0.99
N PHE A 116 -12.78 6.96 -0.88
CA PHE A 116 -12.00 6.62 0.32
C PHE A 116 -12.86 6.39 1.58
N SER A 117 -14.13 6.06 1.39
CA SER A 117 -15.02 5.68 2.49
C SER A 117 -14.69 4.26 2.97
N ILE A 118 -14.76 4.04 4.29
CA ILE A 118 -14.31 2.80 4.93
C ILE A 118 -15.49 2.15 5.65
N LYS A 119 -15.64 0.85 5.45
CA LYS A 119 -16.57 0.00 6.20
C LYS A 119 -15.77 -1.07 6.93
N THR A 120 -15.97 -1.18 8.24
CA THR A 120 -15.38 -2.23 9.06
C THR A 120 -16.33 -3.43 9.08
N HIS A 121 -15.78 -4.64 8.96
CA HIS A 121 -16.50 -5.86 9.29
C HIS A 121 -15.96 -6.38 10.63
N ASP A 122 -16.80 -6.33 11.66
CA ASP A 122 -16.48 -6.86 12.99
C ASP A 122 -16.84 -8.35 13.03
N GLU A 123 -16.02 -9.20 12.41
CA GLU A 123 -16.10 -10.65 12.62
C GLU A 123 -14.86 -11.11 13.38
N LEU A 124 -14.99 -11.17 14.70
CA LEU A 124 -13.96 -11.50 15.69
C LEU A 124 -13.28 -12.88 15.52
N LEU A 125 -13.52 -13.67 14.45
CA LEU A 125 -13.02 -15.05 14.38
C LEU A 125 -12.59 -15.61 12.99
N GLN A 126 -12.60 -14.89 11.86
CA GLN A 126 -12.08 -15.47 10.58
C GLN A 126 -11.38 -14.46 9.63
N PRO A 127 -10.29 -13.82 10.06
CA PRO A 127 -9.69 -12.70 9.32
C PRO A 127 -9.09 -13.06 7.95
N THR A 128 -8.82 -14.34 7.63
CA THR A 128 -8.02 -14.68 6.44
C THR A 128 -8.79 -15.26 5.25
N ILE A 129 -9.98 -15.84 5.46
CA ILE A 129 -10.65 -16.64 4.41
C ILE A 129 -11.80 -15.89 3.72
N GLN A 130 -12.52 -15.04 4.45
CA GLN A 130 -13.74 -14.42 3.94
C GLN A 130 -13.45 -13.35 2.88
N TRP A 131 -12.48 -12.46 3.10
CA TRP A 131 -12.14 -11.43 2.13
C TRP A 131 -11.44 -11.99 0.89
N ILE A 132 -10.69 -13.10 0.98
CA ILE A 132 -10.18 -13.80 -0.22
C ILE A 132 -11.35 -14.22 -1.10
N ARG A 133 -12.43 -14.75 -0.52
CA ARG A 133 -13.64 -15.11 -1.27
C ARG A 133 -14.28 -13.88 -1.92
N HIS A 134 -14.37 -12.74 -1.21
CA HIS A 134 -14.94 -11.51 -1.77
C HIS A 134 -14.07 -10.88 -2.85
N ALA A 135 -12.75 -10.77 -2.63
CA ALA A 135 -11.79 -10.32 -3.62
C ALA A 135 -11.85 -11.20 -4.88
N MET A 136 -12.06 -12.51 -4.75
CA MET A 136 -12.17 -13.45 -5.87
C MET A 136 -13.58 -13.59 -6.49
N ALA A 137 -14.64 -13.12 -5.81
CA ALA A 137 -16.03 -13.34 -6.23
C ALA A 137 -16.44 -12.52 -7.47
N GLY A 138 -15.67 -11.51 -7.88
CA GLY A 138 -15.93 -10.72 -9.08
C GLY A 138 -15.91 -11.52 -10.41
N ARG A 139 -15.52 -12.80 -10.41
CA ARG A 139 -15.55 -13.67 -11.60
C ARG A 139 -16.87 -14.41 -11.85
N ARG A 140 -17.87 -14.35 -10.97
CA ARG A 140 -19.11 -15.16 -11.08
C ARG A 140 -20.36 -14.40 -11.52
N ARG A 141 -20.23 -13.36 -12.33
CA ARG A 141 -21.39 -12.73 -13.01
C ARG A 141 -21.18 -12.60 -14.52
N HIS A 142 -20.92 -13.71 -15.22
CA HIS A 142 -21.06 -13.77 -16.69
C HIS A 142 -21.20 -15.21 -17.20
N ARG A 143 -22.11 -16.02 -16.63
CA ARG A 143 -22.71 -17.20 -17.30
C ARG A 143 -24.07 -17.52 -16.68
N ARG A 144 -25.10 -16.77 -17.08
CA ARG A 144 -26.48 -17.26 -17.06
C ARG A 144 -27.17 -16.77 -18.34
N GLY A 145 -27.62 -17.73 -19.15
CA GLY A 145 -28.66 -17.54 -20.14
C GLY A 145 -28.19 -17.37 -21.58
N LEU A 146 -27.79 -18.47 -22.24
CA LEU A 146 -28.20 -18.72 -23.62
C LEU A 146 -28.13 -20.23 -23.86
N TRP A 147 -29.26 -20.89 -23.68
CA TRP A 147 -29.58 -22.14 -24.36
C TRP A 147 -30.99 -21.96 -24.91
N THR A 148 -31.07 -21.99 -26.24
CA THR A 148 -32.27 -22.18 -27.05
C THR A 148 -33.03 -23.42 -26.62
#